data_AF-A0A944KDF5-F1
#
_entry.id   AF-A0A944KDF5-F1
#
_cell.length_a   1.000
_cell.length_b   1.000
_cell.length_c   1.000
_cell.angle_alpha   90.00
_cell.angle_beta   90.00
_cell.angle_gamma   90.00
#
_symmetry.space_group_name_H-M   'P 1'
#
loop_
_entity.id
_entity.type
_entity.pdbx_description
1 polymer ?
#
loop_
_entity_poly.entity_id
_entity_poly.type
_entity_poly.pdbx_seq_one_letter_code
_entity_poly.pdbx_strand_id
1 'polypeptide(L)'
;MKGLTVQRPTVCAVLACSALFFVAATACSATEPERDTEKPSRPGGVTAQAGSATSVHVMWDRSTDNKAVTGYEVYEKGAKVKTVTGARHMTDVDRLTPATAYTFTVRARDAAGNLSAPGGAVPVRTPALAPDDRKPPSAPVRLRGRVEGTGAVSLSWGRVADDTGVTSYDIYQEDSRIHSVRGSGTSARITGLRPGTVYTFTVRARDAADNSSGDSNALDLTTASGRDDGPSTAPRGLKATARTKAGVRGIELRWTPPRVAGAGGGPGVVREHQLFLNGEPATTIVWGATPPAGTATYHFTVGEPPGTRYSIKLRAKLPDGKWGDFSAQRTVVTR
;
A
#
# COMPACT_ATOMS: atom_id res chain seq x y z
N MET A 1 -13.29 46.98 59.97
CA MET A 1 -13.52 45.54 60.17
C MET A 1 -14.97 45.23 59.83
N LYS A 2 -15.20 44.34 58.85
CA LYS A 2 -16.43 43.52 58.56
C LYS A 2 -17.77 44.29 58.53
N GLY A 3 -18.49 44.52 57.43
CA GLY A 3 -18.76 43.68 56.27
C GLY A 3 -19.91 42.71 56.56
N LEU A 4 -21.15 43.04 56.17
CA LEU A 4 -22.24 42.08 55.85
C LEU A 4 -23.40 42.76 55.09
N THR A 5 -23.71 42.10 53.97
CA THR A 5 -24.74 42.17 52.91
C THR A 5 -26.15 42.58 53.34
N VAL A 6 -26.96 43.17 52.41
CA VAL A 6 -28.34 42.74 52.06
C VAL A 6 -28.98 43.59 50.92
N GLN A 7 -29.62 42.86 49.99
CA GLN A 7 -30.76 43.15 49.08
C GLN A 7 -30.70 44.08 47.83
N ARG A 8 -31.01 43.42 46.69
CA ARG A 8 -31.64 43.89 45.43
C ARG A 8 -33.11 44.34 45.66
N PRO A 9 -33.92 44.75 44.64
CA PRO A 9 -33.70 45.28 43.28
C PRO A 9 -34.38 46.68 43.12
N THR A 10 -34.31 47.41 41.99
CA THR A 10 -35.38 47.45 40.96
C THR A 10 -34.96 48.40 39.82
N VAL A 11 -35.27 47.93 38.61
CA VAL A 11 -35.34 48.53 37.27
C VAL A 11 -35.54 50.05 37.19
N CYS A 12 -34.79 50.71 36.29
CA CYS A 12 -35.35 51.80 35.49
C CYS A 12 -34.80 51.72 34.06
N ALA A 13 -35.74 51.52 33.13
CA ALA A 13 -35.50 51.44 31.70
C ALA A 13 -35.27 52.84 31.12
N VAL A 14 -34.31 52.97 30.21
CA VAL A 14 -34.28 54.09 29.25
C VAL A 14 -34.07 53.50 27.86
N LEU A 15 -35.09 53.68 27.02
CA LEU A 15 -35.10 53.37 25.60
C LEU A 15 -34.01 54.16 24.87
N ALA A 16 -33.26 53.50 24.00
CA ALA A 16 -32.53 54.17 22.92
C ALA A 16 -32.53 53.31 21.66
N CYS A 17 -33.22 53.84 20.64
CA CYS A 17 -33.10 53.64 19.19
C CYS A 17 -32.66 52.27 18.65
N SER A 18 -33.65 51.58 18.08
CA SER A 18 -33.49 50.53 17.08
C SER A 18 -32.69 51.02 15.86
N ALA A 19 -31.46 50.54 15.70
CA ALA A 19 -30.78 50.49 14.41
C ALA A 19 -30.60 49.01 14.04
N LEU A 20 -31.42 48.51 13.11
CA LEU A 20 -31.19 47.22 12.47
C LEU A 20 -29.91 47.30 11.64
N PHE A 21 -28.79 46.88 12.21
CA PHE A 21 -27.67 46.41 11.40
C PHE A 21 -28.00 44.98 10.96
N PHE A 22 -28.51 44.85 9.73
CA PHE A 22 -28.39 43.59 8.99
C PHE A 22 -26.91 43.35 8.73
N VAL A 23 -26.24 42.72 9.69
CA VAL A 23 -25.01 41.99 9.39
C VAL A 23 -25.49 40.82 8.54
N ALA A 24 -25.40 40.96 7.21
CA ALA A 24 -25.41 39.83 6.32
C ALA A 24 -24.19 38.99 6.69
N ALA A 25 -24.38 38.07 7.65
CA ALA A 25 -23.48 36.96 7.86
C ALA A 25 -23.50 36.20 6.54
N THR A 26 -22.55 36.55 5.68
CA THR A 26 -22.11 35.67 4.61
C THR A 26 -21.59 34.45 5.34
N ALA A 27 -22.49 33.49 5.57
CA ALA A 27 -22.13 32.15 5.94
C ALA A 27 -21.19 31.71 4.82
N CYS A 28 -19.90 31.82 5.09
CA CYS A 28 -18.88 31.16 4.31
C CYS A 28 -19.14 29.69 4.58
N SER A 29 -20.04 29.09 3.78
CA SER A 29 -20.29 27.67 3.77
C SER A 29 -19.02 27.03 3.25
N ALA A 30 -18.04 26.88 4.15
CA ALA A 30 -16.93 25.96 3.97
C ALA A 30 -17.61 24.61 3.78
N THR A 31 -17.73 24.20 2.52
CA THR A 31 -18.31 22.91 2.16
C THR A 31 -17.35 21.89 2.75
N GLU A 32 -17.72 21.29 3.88
CA GLU A 32 -16.95 20.22 4.47
C GLU A 32 -16.82 19.13 3.41
N PRO A 33 -15.60 18.66 3.09
CA PRO A 33 -15.43 17.68 2.04
C PRO A 33 -16.27 16.46 2.38
N GLU A 34 -17.13 16.05 1.45
CA GLU A 34 -18.07 14.95 1.65
C GLU A 34 -17.32 13.70 2.14
N ARG A 35 -17.77 13.18 3.29
CA ARG A 35 -17.19 11.98 3.90
C ARG A 35 -17.34 10.82 2.93
N ASP A 36 -16.26 10.09 2.72
CA ASP A 36 -16.29 8.90 1.87
C ASP A 36 -17.15 7.81 2.49
N THR A 37 -18.07 7.26 1.70
CA THR A 37 -18.96 6.16 2.11
C THR A 37 -18.82 4.92 1.24
N GLU A 38 -18.01 5.01 0.18
CA GLU A 38 -17.77 3.86 -0.69
C GLU A 38 -16.81 2.89 -0.01
N LYS A 39 -17.10 1.60 -0.12
CA LYS A 39 -16.26 0.55 0.48
C LYS A 39 -15.21 0.11 -0.53
N PRO A 40 -14.00 -0.23 -0.09
CA PRO A 40 -13.03 -0.91 -0.95
C PRO A 40 -13.59 -2.22 -1.54
N SER A 41 -13.05 -2.61 -2.69
CA SER A 41 -13.30 -3.93 -3.26
C SER A 41 -12.78 -5.04 -2.35
N ARG A 42 -13.47 -6.18 -2.37
CA ARG A 42 -13.11 -7.37 -1.58
C ARG A 42 -11.71 -7.86 -2.00
N PRO A 43 -10.80 -8.18 -1.05
CA PRO A 43 -9.54 -8.85 -1.36
C PRO A 43 -9.80 -10.21 -2.05
N GLY A 44 -9.24 -10.38 -3.26
CA GLY A 44 -9.24 -11.63 -4.00
C GLY A 44 -8.07 -12.55 -3.62
N GLY A 45 -8.02 -13.76 -4.18
CA GLY A 45 -6.81 -14.61 -4.12
C GLY A 45 -6.30 -14.95 -2.72
N VAL A 46 -7.16 -14.94 -1.70
CA VAL A 46 -6.72 -15.18 -0.32
C VAL A 46 -6.13 -16.59 -0.22
N THR A 47 -4.95 -16.70 0.35
CA THR A 47 -4.28 -17.97 0.66
C THR A 47 -3.74 -17.94 2.08
N ALA A 48 -3.66 -19.10 2.72
CA ALA A 48 -3.11 -19.27 4.06
C ALA A 48 -2.22 -20.52 4.08
N GLN A 49 -0.97 -20.36 4.51
CA GLN A 49 0.03 -21.42 4.54
C GLN A 49 0.70 -21.45 5.91
N ALA A 50 0.70 -22.59 6.59
CA ALA A 50 1.48 -22.75 7.81
C ALA A 50 2.96 -22.53 7.50
N GLY A 51 3.58 -21.59 8.22
CA GLY A 51 5.02 -21.31 8.14
C GLY A 51 5.78 -22.22 9.11
N SER A 52 5.30 -22.27 10.35
CA SER A 52 5.77 -23.15 11.43
C SER A 52 4.58 -23.69 12.25
N ALA A 53 4.84 -24.37 13.36
CA ALA A 53 3.80 -24.79 14.30
C ALA A 53 3.04 -23.63 14.95
N THR A 54 3.60 -22.41 14.94
CA THR A 54 3.02 -21.25 15.63
C THR A 54 2.79 -20.04 14.70
N SER A 55 2.99 -20.21 13.39
CA SER A 55 2.80 -19.14 12.41
C SER A 55 2.08 -19.60 11.15
N VAL A 56 1.24 -18.71 10.62
CA VAL A 56 0.61 -18.86 9.31
C VAL A 56 0.88 -17.61 8.48
N HIS A 57 1.37 -17.82 7.27
CA HIS A 57 1.50 -16.80 6.25
C HIS A 57 0.19 -16.65 5.48
N VAL A 58 -0.40 -15.45 5.50
CA VAL A 58 -1.63 -15.11 4.79
C VAL A 58 -1.31 -14.14 3.67
N MET A 59 -1.78 -14.40 2.46
CA MET A 59 -1.60 -13.54 1.28
C MET A 59 -2.93 -13.29 0.58
N TRP A 60 -3.03 -12.19 -0.17
CA TRP A 60 -4.22 -11.81 -0.93
C TRP A 60 -3.87 -10.92 -2.12
N ASP A 61 -4.80 -10.78 -3.06
CA ASP A 61 -4.70 -9.83 -4.16
C ASP A 61 -5.01 -8.40 -3.68
N ARG A 62 -4.39 -7.40 -4.30
CA ARG A 62 -4.65 -5.99 -3.99
C ARG A 62 -6.11 -5.62 -4.28
N SER A 63 -6.77 -5.02 -3.29
CA SER A 63 -8.06 -4.34 -3.43
C SER A 63 -7.91 -2.96 -4.09
N THR A 64 -9.03 -2.42 -4.54
CA THR A 64 -9.19 -1.08 -5.12
C THR A 64 -10.25 -0.30 -4.38
N ASP A 65 -10.18 1.02 -4.42
CA ASP A 65 -11.12 1.91 -3.75
C ASP A 65 -11.26 3.22 -4.55
N ASN A 66 -12.34 3.97 -4.32
CA ASN A 66 -12.61 5.26 -4.97
C ASN A 66 -11.70 6.39 -4.51
N LYS A 67 -11.01 6.28 -3.38
CA LYS A 67 -9.93 7.20 -2.96
C LYS A 67 -8.63 6.44 -2.75
N ALA A 68 -8.60 5.52 -1.79
CA ALA A 68 -7.40 4.74 -1.48
C ALA A 68 -7.71 3.58 -0.52
N VAL A 69 -7.11 2.42 -0.79
CA VAL A 69 -6.99 1.38 0.24
C VAL A 69 -5.83 1.74 1.16
N THR A 70 -6.12 2.09 2.42
CA THR A 70 -5.09 2.48 3.40
C THR A 70 -4.62 1.32 4.27
N GLY A 71 -5.39 0.24 4.34
CA GLY A 71 -5.03 -0.92 5.14
C GLY A 71 -5.77 -2.20 4.76
N TYR A 72 -5.26 -3.31 5.30
CA TYR A 72 -5.96 -4.58 5.32
C TYR A 72 -6.04 -5.08 6.76
N GLU A 73 -7.15 -5.75 7.06
CA GLU A 73 -7.41 -6.39 8.33
C GLU A 73 -7.54 -7.90 8.10
N VAL A 74 -6.74 -8.69 8.82
CA VAL A 74 -6.79 -10.16 8.81
C VAL A 74 -7.60 -10.63 10.01
N TYR A 75 -8.51 -11.56 9.76
CA TYR A 75 -9.44 -12.09 10.74
C TYR A 75 -9.29 -13.60 10.86
N GLU A 76 -9.32 -14.13 12.08
CA GLU A 76 -9.45 -15.54 12.41
C GLU A 76 -10.83 -15.77 13.03
N LYS A 77 -11.66 -16.63 12.42
CA LYS A 77 -13.06 -16.91 12.86
C LYS A 77 -13.87 -15.63 13.20
N GLY A 78 -13.66 -14.56 12.45
CA GLY A 78 -14.37 -13.29 12.63
C GLY A 78 -13.76 -12.33 13.67
N ALA A 79 -12.74 -12.74 14.44
CA ALA A 79 -11.97 -11.87 15.30
C ALA A 79 -10.78 -11.27 14.53
N LYS A 80 -10.58 -9.96 14.62
CA LYS A 80 -9.43 -9.30 13.98
C LYS A 80 -8.14 -9.66 14.70
N VAL A 81 -7.19 -10.25 13.99
CA VAL A 81 -5.89 -10.70 14.55
C VAL A 81 -4.71 -9.86 14.06
N LYS A 82 -4.85 -9.17 12.93
CA LYS A 82 -3.77 -8.31 12.37
C LYS A 82 -4.34 -7.15 11.58
N THR A 83 -3.59 -6.05 11.54
CA THR A 83 -3.78 -4.95 10.59
C THR A 83 -2.45 -4.64 9.93
N VAL A 84 -2.47 -4.45 8.61
CA VAL A 84 -1.30 -4.02 7.83
C VAL A 84 -1.65 -2.82 6.96
N THR A 85 -0.63 -2.06 6.55
CA THR A 85 -0.80 -0.93 5.62
C THR A 85 -1.29 -1.38 4.25
N GLY A 86 -1.97 -0.52 3.50
CA GLY A 86 -2.50 -0.81 2.16
C GLY A 86 -1.43 -1.18 1.11
N ALA A 87 -0.15 -0.88 1.39
CA ALA A 87 0.96 -1.32 0.56
C ALA A 87 1.25 -2.83 0.67
N ARG A 88 0.88 -3.47 1.79
CA ARG A 88 1.11 -4.89 2.08
C ARG A 88 -0.07 -5.72 1.58
N HIS A 89 0.25 -6.86 0.98
CA HIS A 89 -0.72 -7.84 0.47
C HIS A 89 -0.41 -9.25 0.98
N MET A 90 0.37 -9.31 2.06
CA MET A 90 0.71 -10.51 2.81
C MET A 90 1.13 -10.15 4.23
N THR A 91 1.00 -11.10 5.16
CA THR A 91 1.49 -10.99 6.54
C THR A 91 1.60 -12.36 7.18
N ASP A 92 2.46 -12.47 8.19
CA ASP A 92 2.43 -13.59 9.12
C ASP A 92 1.50 -13.30 10.31
N VAL A 93 0.73 -14.31 10.69
CA VAL A 93 -0.03 -14.39 11.93
C VAL A 93 0.70 -15.36 12.84
N ASP A 94 1.27 -14.83 13.92
CA ASP A 94 2.15 -15.53 14.84
C ASP A 94 1.43 -15.89 16.15
N ARG A 95 2.14 -16.58 17.04
CA ARG A 95 1.65 -17.01 18.37
C ARG A 95 0.38 -17.88 18.27
N LEU A 96 0.29 -18.66 17.19
CA LEU A 96 -0.76 -19.65 17.02
C LEU A 96 -0.45 -20.90 17.85
N THR A 97 -1.50 -21.63 18.20
CA THR A 97 -1.41 -22.92 18.88
C THR A 97 -0.97 -23.98 17.86
N PRO A 98 0.01 -24.82 18.20
CA PRO A 98 0.38 -25.98 17.39
C PRO A 98 -0.78 -26.96 17.15
N ALA A 99 -0.68 -27.75 16.08
CA ALA A 99 -1.64 -28.79 15.72
C ALA A 99 -3.11 -28.32 15.70
N THR A 100 -3.35 -27.06 15.32
CA THR A 100 -4.66 -26.41 15.41
C THR A 100 -5.17 -25.95 14.05
N ALA A 101 -6.47 -26.12 13.81
CA ALA A 101 -7.13 -25.64 12.60
C ALA A 101 -7.59 -24.19 12.76
N TYR A 102 -7.23 -23.37 11.78
CA TYR A 102 -7.56 -21.95 11.68
C TYR A 102 -8.30 -21.68 10.37
N THR A 103 -9.11 -20.64 10.35
CA THR A 103 -9.74 -20.13 9.13
C THR A 103 -9.52 -18.63 9.06
N PHE A 104 -8.80 -18.19 8.03
CA PHE A 104 -8.47 -16.79 7.83
C PHE A 104 -9.36 -16.14 6.77
N THR A 105 -9.70 -14.87 7.00
CA THR A 105 -10.30 -13.96 6.00
C THR A 105 -9.59 -12.62 6.05
N VAL A 106 -9.69 -11.85 4.97
CA VAL A 106 -9.06 -10.52 4.87
C VAL A 106 -10.08 -9.49 4.41
N ARG A 107 -10.05 -8.28 4.99
CA ARG A 107 -10.84 -7.13 4.57
C ARG A 107 -9.93 -5.98 4.19
N ALA A 108 -10.28 -5.21 3.18
CA ALA A 108 -9.64 -3.94 2.86
C ALA A 108 -10.31 -2.80 3.63
N ARG A 109 -9.53 -1.78 3.99
CA ARG A 109 -9.94 -0.57 4.72
C ARG A 109 -9.46 0.67 3.97
N ASP A 110 -10.34 1.66 3.82
CA ASP A 110 -10.00 2.96 3.23
C ASP A 110 -9.56 4.01 4.30
N ALA A 111 -9.38 5.26 3.90
CA ALA A 111 -9.03 6.35 4.82
C ALA A 111 -10.20 6.78 5.72
N ALA A 112 -11.44 6.63 5.27
CA ALA A 112 -12.65 7.00 6.01
C ALA A 112 -13.07 5.93 7.05
N GLY A 113 -12.44 4.75 7.01
CA GLY A 113 -12.74 3.62 7.86
C GLY A 113 -13.77 2.64 7.28
N ASN A 114 -14.18 2.80 6.03
CA ASN A 114 -15.04 1.86 5.33
C ASN A 114 -14.30 0.53 5.13
N LEU A 115 -14.97 -0.57 5.45
CA LEU A 115 -14.45 -1.92 5.30
C LEU A 115 -15.15 -2.67 4.18
N SER A 116 -14.36 -3.32 3.32
CA SER A 116 -14.86 -4.21 2.27
C SER A 116 -15.68 -5.38 2.83
N ALA A 117 -16.36 -6.12 1.95
CA ALA A 117 -16.76 -7.49 2.26
C ALA A 117 -15.50 -8.36 2.57
N PRO A 118 -15.58 -9.39 3.42
CA PRO A 118 -14.45 -10.29 3.69
C PRO A 118 -14.09 -11.10 2.45
N GLY A 119 -12.79 -11.28 2.20
CA GLY A 119 -12.19 -12.19 1.22
C GLY A 119 -12.65 -13.63 1.35
N GLY A 120 -12.16 -14.53 0.50
CA GLY A 120 -12.44 -15.97 0.64
C GLY A 120 -11.97 -16.47 2.01
N ALA A 121 -12.78 -17.30 2.68
CA ALA A 121 -12.36 -17.96 3.91
C ALA A 121 -11.44 -19.13 3.57
N VAL A 122 -10.23 -19.12 4.12
CA VAL A 122 -9.21 -20.13 3.79
C VAL A 122 -8.86 -20.94 5.03
N PRO A 123 -9.12 -22.26 5.03
CA PRO A 123 -8.71 -23.12 6.13
C PRO A 123 -7.22 -23.44 6.05
N VAL A 124 -6.57 -23.56 7.21
CA VAL A 124 -5.19 -23.99 7.36
C VAL A 124 -5.03 -24.71 8.69
N ARG A 125 -4.07 -25.63 8.78
CA ARG A 125 -3.74 -26.32 10.03
C ARG A 125 -2.26 -26.14 10.32
N THR A 126 -1.92 -25.65 11.51
CA THR A 126 -0.53 -25.61 11.97
C THR A 126 -0.04 -27.05 12.25
N PRO A 127 1.23 -27.38 11.96
CA PRO A 127 1.79 -28.67 12.34
C PRO A 127 1.96 -28.78 13.86
N ALA A 128 2.28 -30.00 14.32
CA ALA A 128 2.72 -30.19 15.70
C ALA A 128 4.05 -29.46 15.93
N LEU A 129 4.27 -28.95 17.15
CA LEU A 129 5.52 -28.32 17.52
C LEU A 129 6.58 -29.39 17.80
N ALA A 130 7.81 -29.15 17.35
CA ALA A 130 9.00 -29.88 17.75
C ALA A 130 9.84 -28.98 18.68
N PRO A 131 9.53 -28.92 20.00
CA PRO A 131 10.08 -27.90 20.89
C PRO A 131 11.60 -27.98 21.10
N ASP A 132 12.16 -29.18 20.97
CA ASP A 132 13.59 -29.45 21.15
C ASP A 132 14.40 -29.33 19.85
N ASP A 133 13.72 -29.11 18.72
CA ASP A 133 14.38 -28.99 17.44
C ASP A 133 15.02 -27.60 17.28
N ARG A 134 16.31 -27.61 16.97
CA ARG A 134 17.17 -26.45 16.74
C ARG A 134 17.93 -26.56 15.43
N LYS A 135 17.73 -27.64 14.67
CA LYS A 135 18.48 -27.91 13.46
C LYS A 135 17.65 -27.38 12.29
N PRO A 136 18.16 -26.40 11.52
CA PRO A 136 17.44 -25.95 10.35
C PRO A 136 17.45 -27.02 9.25
N PRO A 137 16.44 -27.01 8.37
CA PRO A 137 16.50 -27.74 7.13
C PRO A 137 17.75 -27.41 6.31
N SER A 138 18.18 -28.36 5.48
CA SER A 138 19.19 -28.07 4.46
C SER A 138 18.70 -27.01 3.47
N ALA A 139 19.61 -26.16 2.97
CA ALA A 139 19.27 -25.13 2.00
C ALA A 139 18.76 -25.77 0.68
N PRO A 140 17.65 -25.29 0.11
CA PRO A 140 17.19 -25.73 -1.21
C PRO A 140 18.28 -25.53 -2.26
N VAL A 141 18.43 -26.50 -3.16
CA VAL A 141 19.38 -26.42 -4.28
C VAL A 141 18.65 -26.48 -5.62
N ARG A 142 19.36 -26.07 -6.68
CA ARG A 142 18.86 -26.12 -8.07
C ARG A 142 17.57 -25.32 -8.26
N LEU A 143 17.50 -24.14 -7.63
CA LEU A 143 16.47 -23.16 -7.96
C LEU A 143 16.62 -22.79 -9.43
N ARG A 144 15.56 -23.03 -10.19
CA ARG A 144 15.43 -22.74 -11.61
C ARG A 144 14.05 -22.17 -11.88
N GLY A 145 13.89 -21.45 -12.98
CA GLY A 145 12.62 -20.86 -13.32
C GLY A 145 12.53 -20.47 -14.78
N ARG A 146 11.33 -20.07 -15.18
CA ARG A 146 11.05 -19.53 -16.51
C ARG A 146 10.19 -18.29 -16.37
N VAL A 147 10.38 -17.37 -17.30
CA VAL A 147 9.56 -16.17 -17.43
C VAL A 147 8.23 -16.54 -18.08
N GLU A 148 7.14 -15.97 -17.56
CA GLU A 148 5.78 -16.17 -18.08
C GLU A 148 5.20 -14.82 -18.51
N GLY A 149 5.48 -14.47 -19.76
CA GLY A 149 5.07 -13.18 -20.31
C GLY A 149 5.75 -12.01 -19.59
N THR A 150 5.02 -10.91 -19.42
CA THR A 150 5.57 -9.63 -18.99
C THR A 150 5.52 -9.41 -17.48
N GLY A 151 4.78 -10.22 -16.71
CA GLY A 151 4.53 -9.93 -15.29
C GLY A 151 4.45 -11.13 -14.36
N ALA A 152 4.95 -12.28 -14.80
CA ALA A 152 5.01 -13.48 -13.98
C ALA A 152 6.27 -14.32 -14.26
N VAL A 153 6.63 -15.13 -13.28
CA VAL A 153 7.63 -16.20 -13.42
C VAL A 153 7.13 -17.47 -12.74
N SER A 154 7.55 -18.62 -13.25
CA SER A 154 7.39 -19.90 -12.56
C SER A 154 8.75 -20.37 -12.04
N LEU A 155 8.82 -20.67 -10.75
CA LEU A 155 10.01 -21.13 -10.03
C LEU A 155 9.86 -22.61 -9.64
N SER A 156 10.97 -23.34 -9.59
CA SER A 156 11.04 -24.72 -9.09
C SER A 156 12.40 -25.01 -8.49
N TRP A 157 12.45 -25.87 -7.48
CA TRP A 157 13.68 -26.23 -6.74
C TRP A 157 13.68 -27.71 -6.37
N GLY A 158 14.81 -28.20 -5.87
CA GLY A 158 14.90 -29.56 -5.32
C GLY A 158 14.21 -29.66 -3.95
N ARG A 159 13.50 -30.76 -3.70
CA ARG A 159 12.99 -31.07 -2.36
C ARG A 159 14.18 -31.25 -1.40
N VAL A 160 14.10 -30.66 -0.22
CA VAL A 160 15.06 -30.89 0.86
C VAL A 160 14.46 -31.72 1.98
N ALA A 161 15.33 -32.26 2.82
CA ALA A 161 14.98 -32.99 4.02
C ALA A 161 15.47 -32.22 5.25
N ASP A 162 14.83 -32.58 6.35
CA ASP A 162 15.06 -32.09 7.69
C ASP A 162 14.70 -33.24 8.66
N ASP A 163 15.20 -33.22 9.90
CA ASP A 163 14.96 -34.28 10.88
C ASP A 163 13.55 -34.25 11.47
N THR A 164 12.90 -33.09 11.54
CA THR A 164 11.47 -32.98 11.91
C THR A 164 10.57 -32.70 10.70
N GLY A 165 11.18 -32.29 9.59
CA GLY A 165 10.55 -32.18 8.29
C GLY A 165 10.24 -30.74 7.91
N VAL A 166 10.27 -30.49 6.60
CA VAL A 166 10.02 -29.16 6.06
C VAL A 166 8.53 -28.83 6.13
N THR A 167 8.19 -27.74 6.81
CA THR A 167 6.82 -27.21 6.91
C THR A 167 6.49 -26.30 5.74
N SER A 168 7.44 -25.46 5.32
CA SER A 168 7.23 -24.52 4.21
C SER A 168 8.51 -24.23 3.43
N TYR A 169 8.32 -23.75 2.19
CA TYR A 169 9.35 -23.05 1.44
C TYR A 169 8.94 -21.59 1.30
N ASP A 170 9.84 -20.69 1.69
CA ASP A 170 9.67 -19.25 1.59
C ASP A 170 10.46 -18.73 0.40
N ILE A 171 9.77 -18.01 -0.48
CA ILE A 171 10.34 -17.42 -1.68
C ILE A 171 10.65 -15.96 -1.39
N TYR A 172 11.89 -15.59 -1.63
CA TYR A 172 12.41 -14.25 -1.43
C TYR A 172 12.70 -13.60 -2.78
N GLN A 173 12.42 -12.30 -2.85
CA GLN A 173 12.97 -11.40 -3.85
C GLN A 173 13.88 -10.44 -3.11
N GLU A 174 15.17 -10.41 -3.48
CA GLU A 174 16.19 -9.76 -2.65
C GLU A 174 16.06 -10.31 -1.20
N ASP A 175 15.99 -9.44 -0.18
CA ASP A 175 15.81 -9.86 1.23
C ASP A 175 14.34 -9.92 1.68
N SER A 176 13.38 -9.67 0.78
CA SER A 176 11.96 -9.64 1.12
C SER A 176 11.29 -10.96 0.78
N ARG A 177 10.69 -11.61 1.78
CA ARG A 177 9.78 -12.75 1.55
C ARG A 177 8.55 -12.23 0.80
N ILE A 178 8.30 -12.81 -0.37
CA ILE A 178 7.19 -12.43 -1.26
C ILE A 178 6.16 -13.53 -1.44
N HIS A 179 6.48 -14.77 -1.05
CA HIS A 179 5.55 -15.88 -1.14
C HIS A 179 5.97 -17.03 -0.22
N SER A 180 5.04 -17.93 0.08
CA SER A 180 5.30 -19.15 0.82
C SER A 180 4.41 -20.28 0.34
N VAL A 181 4.96 -21.49 0.26
CA VAL A 181 4.25 -22.70 -0.13
C VAL A 181 4.50 -23.81 0.87
N ARG A 182 3.58 -24.78 0.96
CA ARG A 182 3.74 -25.99 1.79
C ARG A 182 5.07 -26.69 1.52
N GLY A 183 5.65 -27.32 2.55
CA GLY A 183 6.93 -28.05 2.45
C GLY A 183 6.92 -29.28 1.53
N SER A 184 5.75 -29.69 1.07
CA SER A 184 5.58 -30.69 0.00
C SER A 184 5.47 -30.08 -1.41
N GLY A 185 5.46 -28.76 -1.54
CA GLY A 185 5.46 -28.02 -2.80
C GLY A 185 6.88 -27.59 -3.17
N THR A 186 7.33 -27.91 -4.37
CA THR A 186 8.68 -27.57 -4.86
C THR A 186 8.64 -26.66 -6.08
N SER A 187 7.56 -25.88 -6.19
CA SER A 187 7.33 -24.92 -7.25
C SER A 187 6.41 -23.81 -6.77
N ALA A 188 6.59 -22.62 -7.33
CA ALA A 188 5.76 -21.46 -7.07
C ALA A 188 5.59 -20.63 -8.35
N ARG A 189 4.43 -20.02 -8.51
CA ARG A 189 4.19 -19.02 -9.55
C ARG A 189 4.14 -17.64 -8.90
N ILE A 190 5.06 -16.77 -9.30
CA ILE A 190 5.13 -15.40 -8.80
C ILE A 190 4.52 -14.48 -9.87
N THR A 191 3.58 -13.65 -9.46
CA THR A 191 2.86 -12.71 -10.32
C THR A 191 3.03 -11.28 -9.80
N GLY A 192 2.51 -10.29 -10.54
CA GLY A 192 2.61 -8.88 -10.16
C GLY A 192 3.99 -8.27 -10.38
N LEU A 193 4.82 -8.92 -11.19
CA LEU A 193 6.14 -8.42 -11.56
C LEU A 193 6.02 -7.36 -12.66
N ARG A 194 6.92 -6.38 -12.64
CA ARG A 194 7.07 -5.38 -13.71
C ARG A 194 7.68 -5.99 -14.97
N PRO A 195 7.27 -5.58 -16.18
CA PRO A 195 7.91 -5.97 -17.44
C PRO A 195 9.34 -5.46 -17.61
N GLY A 196 10.14 -6.18 -18.41
CA GLY A 196 11.52 -5.80 -18.74
C GLY A 196 12.43 -5.57 -17.53
N THR A 197 12.09 -6.17 -16.38
CA THR A 197 12.75 -5.93 -15.10
C THR A 197 13.47 -7.20 -14.66
N VAL A 198 14.71 -7.05 -14.22
CA VAL A 198 15.49 -8.13 -13.60
C VAL A 198 15.03 -8.29 -12.15
N TYR A 199 14.74 -9.53 -11.77
CA TYR A 199 14.45 -9.95 -10.40
C TYR A 199 15.40 -11.05 -9.99
N THR A 200 15.96 -10.93 -8.79
CA THR A 200 16.76 -11.99 -8.14
C THR A 200 15.90 -12.71 -7.12
N PHE A 201 15.73 -14.02 -7.29
CA PHE A 201 14.98 -14.87 -6.36
C PHE A 201 15.89 -15.83 -5.60
N THR A 202 15.57 -16.06 -4.34
CA THR A 202 16.08 -17.18 -3.52
C THR A 202 14.92 -17.91 -2.86
N VAL A 203 15.18 -19.15 -2.42
CA VAL A 203 14.22 -19.95 -1.64
C VAL A 203 14.89 -20.45 -0.38
N ARG A 204 14.19 -20.35 0.74
CA ARG A 204 14.57 -20.98 2.02
C ARG A 204 13.55 -22.03 2.40
N ALA A 205 14.00 -23.12 3.01
CA ALA A 205 13.15 -24.08 3.68
C ALA A 205 12.97 -23.68 5.16
N ARG A 206 11.83 -24.02 5.74
CA ARG A 206 11.52 -23.78 7.16
C ARG A 206 10.80 -24.99 7.75
N ASP A 207 11.17 -25.38 8.96
CA ASP A 207 10.56 -26.49 9.70
C ASP A 207 9.42 -26.01 10.62
N ALA A 208 8.89 -26.94 11.44
CA ALA A 208 7.81 -26.66 12.38
C ALA A 208 8.28 -25.90 13.64
N ALA A 209 9.57 -25.96 13.97
CA ALA A 209 10.19 -25.25 15.09
C ALA A 209 10.60 -23.80 14.73
N ASP A 210 10.32 -23.37 13.50
CA ASP A 210 10.65 -22.06 12.94
C ASP A 210 12.14 -21.87 12.64
N ASN A 211 12.92 -22.96 12.55
CA ASN A 211 14.28 -22.86 12.04
C ASN A 211 14.24 -22.72 10.51
N SER A 212 15.03 -21.78 10.00
CA SER A 212 15.12 -21.50 8.56
C SER A 212 16.48 -21.90 8.02
N SER A 213 16.48 -22.52 6.83
CA SER A 213 17.71 -22.83 6.10
C SER A 213 18.42 -21.57 5.63
N GLY A 214 19.67 -21.73 5.16
CA GLY A 214 20.29 -20.75 4.28
C GLY A 214 19.54 -20.60 2.94
N ASP A 215 19.87 -19.57 2.18
CA ASP A 215 19.35 -19.35 0.84
C ASP A 215 19.77 -20.46 -0.13
N SER A 216 18.89 -20.74 -1.10
CA SER A 216 19.29 -21.45 -2.32
C SER A 216 20.31 -20.67 -3.13
N ASN A 217 20.75 -21.25 -4.26
CA ASN A 217 21.37 -20.42 -5.30
C ASN A 217 20.43 -19.26 -5.67
N ALA A 218 20.99 -18.08 -5.89
CA ALA A 218 20.27 -16.96 -6.49
C ALA A 218 19.88 -17.30 -7.93
N LEU A 219 18.70 -16.83 -8.35
CA LEU A 219 18.22 -16.97 -9.71
C LEU A 219 17.75 -15.61 -10.22
N ASP A 220 18.49 -15.08 -11.20
CA ASP A 220 18.09 -13.86 -11.90
C ASP A 220 17.18 -14.22 -13.07
N LEU A 221 15.99 -13.60 -13.10
CA LEU A 221 15.06 -13.67 -14.22
C LEU A 221 14.68 -12.26 -14.67
N THR A 222 14.76 -12.03 -15.97
CA THR A 222 14.28 -10.78 -16.59
C THR A 222 12.92 -11.02 -17.21
N THR A 223 11.87 -10.40 -16.67
CA THR A 223 10.53 -10.48 -17.27
C THR A 223 10.54 -9.98 -18.71
N ALA A 224 9.65 -10.51 -19.56
CA ALA A 224 9.59 -10.07 -20.94
C ALA A 224 9.25 -8.57 -21.02
N SER A 225 9.81 -7.88 -22.01
CA SER A 225 9.48 -6.49 -22.27
C SER A 225 8.00 -6.35 -22.62
N GLY A 226 7.32 -5.42 -21.97
CA GLY A 226 5.95 -5.02 -22.29
C GLY A 226 5.92 -3.78 -23.20
N ARG A 227 4.72 -3.24 -23.43
CA ARG A 227 4.54 -1.90 -24.04
C ARG A 227 4.73 -0.74 -23.05
N ASP A 228 5.15 -1.07 -21.83
CA ASP A 228 5.42 -0.16 -20.75
C ASP A 228 6.68 0.66 -21.00
N ASP A 229 6.89 1.71 -20.22
CA ASP A 229 8.05 2.60 -20.33
C ASP A 229 9.37 1.95 -19.83
N GLY A 230 9.42 0.62 -19.68
CA GLY A 230 10.59 -0.11 -19.19
C GLY A 230 10.85 0.13 -17.70
N PRO A 231 12.08 -0.14 -17.20
CA PRO A 231 12.41 0.01 -15.78
C PRO A 231 12.40 1.46 -15.30
N SER A 232 12.61 2.44 -16.18
CA SER A 232 12.71 3.85 -15.84
C SER A 232 11.36 4.55 -15.87
N THR A 233 10.35 4.00 -15.18
CA THR A 233 8.94 4.43 -15.16
C THR A 233 8.69 5.84 -14.56
N ALA A 234 9.51 6.82 -14.91
CA ALA A 234 9.38 8.20 -14.52
C ALA A 234 8.17 8.84 -15.22
N PRO A 235 7.36 9.63 -14.50
CA PRO A 235 6.35 10.46 -15.13
C PRO A 235 6.97 11.44 -16.14
N ARG A 236 6.35 11.57 -17.31
CA ARG A 236 6.88 12.33 -18.45
C ARG A 236 6.17 13.67 -18.63
N GLY A 237 6.85 14.58 -19.32
CA GLY A 237 6.24 15.85 -19.74
C GLY A 237 5.78 16.74 -18.59
N LEU A 238 6.37 16.61 -17.39
CA LEU A 238 6.02 17.46 -16.25
C LEU A 238 6.17 18.94 -16.63
N LYS A 239 5.09 19.70 -16.43
CA LYS A 239 5.02 21.16 -16.50
C LYS A 239 4.51 21.69 -15.16
N ALA A 240 5.08 22.80 -14.71
CA ALA A 240 4.65 23.51 -13.51
C ALA A 240 4.36 24.96 -13.88
N THR A 241 3.16 25.45 -13.54
CA THR A 241 2.70 26.80 -13.86
C THR A 241 2.22 27.48 -12.60
N ALA A 242 2.77 28.65 -12.28
CA ALA A 242 2.23 29.48 -11.21
C ALA A 242 0.84 29.99 -11.61
N ARG A 243 -0.14 29.84 -10.72
CA ARG A 243 -1.53 30.26 -10.91
C ARG A 243 -2.01 30.95 -9.66
N THR A 244 -2.83 31.98 -9.83
CA THR A 244 -3.61 32.57 -8.73
C THR A 244 -5.07 32.26 -8.99
N LYS A 245 -5.73 31.60 -8.03
CA LYS A 245 -7.15 31.25 -8.11
C LYS A 245 -7.86 31.83 -6.89
N ALA A 246 -8.87 32.67 -7.11
CA ALA A 246 -9.62 33.36 -6.05
C ALA A 246 -8.70 34.09 -5.04
N GLY A 247 -7.65 34.76 -5.52
CA GLY A 247 -6.69 35.47 -4.67
C GLY A 247 -5.65 34.59 -3.97
N VAL A 248 -5.78 33.26 -4.04
CA VAL A 248 -4.82 32.31 -3.45
C VAL A 248 -3.78 31.89 -4.49
N ARG A 249 -2.51 32.04 -4.13
CA ARG A 249 -1.37 31.63 -4.98
C ARG A 249 -1.18 30.12 -4.90
N GLY A 250 -0.90 29.52 -6.04
CA GLY A 250 -0.69 28.09 -6.16
C GLY A 250 0.13 27.72 -7.39
N ILE A 251 0.41 26.43 -7.50
CA ILE A 251 1.13 25.85 -8.62
C ILE A 251 0.24 24.76 -9.21
N GLU A 252 0.02 24.85 -10.51
CA GLU A 252 -0.64 23.80 -11.31
C GLU A 252 0.44 22.94 -11.97
N LEU A 253 0.36 21.64 -11.71
CA LEU A 253 1.20 20.61 -12.30
C LEU A 253 0.41 19.88 -13.38
N ARG A 254 1.07 19.59 -14.50
CA ARG A 254 0.54 18.74 -15.58
C ARG A 254 1.61 17.75 -16.03
N TRP A 255 1.30 16.47 -16.11
CA TRP A 255 2.24 15.43 -16.54
C TRP A 255 1.53 14.23 -17.17
N THR A 256 2.29 13.33 -17.80
CA THR A 256 1.81 12.04 -18.29
C THR A 256 2.37 10.94 -17.38
N PRO A 257 1.52 10.19 -16.63
CA PRO A 257 1.97 9.04 -15.86
C PRO A 257 2.67 8.01 -16.77
N PRO A 258 3.61 7.22 -16.21
CA PRO A 258 4.25 6.16 -16.98
C PRO A 258 3.24 5.10 -17.39
N ARG A 259 3.46 4.45 -18.53
CA ARG A 259 2.74 3.24 -18.91
C ARG A 259 3.29 2.08 -18.09
N VAL A 260 2.39 1.40 -17.37
CA VAL A 260 2.67 0.23 -16.55
C VAL A 260 1.70 -0.88 -16.95
N ALA A 261 2.09 -2.14 -16.79
CA ALA A 261 1.28 -3.31 -17.09
C ALA A 261 0.49 -3.70 -15.85
N GLY A 262 -0.76 -4.09 -16.07
CA GLY A 262 -1.63 -4.63 -15.04
C GLY A 262 -1.33 -6.09 -14.78
N ALA A 263 -1.78 -6.58 -13.62
CA ALA A 263 -1.81 -8.01 -13.34
C ALA A 263 -2.62 -8.71 -14.46
N GLY A 264 -1.96 -9.52 -15.29
CA GLY A 264 -2.60 -10.20 -16.43
C GLY A 264 -2.23 -9.68 -17.83
N GLY A 265 -1.29 -8.73 -17.95
CA GLY A 265 -0.73 -8.31 -19.25
C GLY A 265 -1.53 -7.22 -19.99
N GLY A 266 -2.62 -6.73 -19.42
CA GLY A 266 -3.32 -5.52 -19.88
C GLY A 266 -2.63 -4.22 -19.42
N PRO A 267 -3.10 -3.03 -19.82
CA PRO A 267 -2.59 -1.77 -19.30
C PRO A 267 -2.93 -1.64 -17.80
N GLY A 268 -1.90 -1.42 -17.00
CA GLY A 268 -1.98 -1.11 -15.58
C GLY A 268 -2.20 0.38 -15.36
N VAL A 269 -2.51 0.73 -14.11
CA VAL A 269 -2.91 2.09 -13.76
C VAL A 269 -2.05 2.60 -12.62
N VAL A 270 -1.40 3.75 -12.82
CA VAL A 270 -0.66 4.45 -11.77
C VAL A 270 -1.65 5.29 -10.95
N ARG A 271 -1.86 4.89 -9.70
CA ARG A 271 -2.81 5.55 -8.80
C ARG A 271 -2.15 6.57 -7.88
N GLU A 272 -0.86 6.42 -7.59
CA GLU A 272 -0.20 7.31 -6.63
C GLU A 272 1.03 7.97 -7.25
N HIS A 273 1.20 9.26 -6.95
CA HIS A 273 2.41 10.01 -7.29
C HIS A 273 2.94 10.73 -6.06
N GLN A 274 4.21 10.55 -5.74
CA GLN A 274 4.86 11.30 -4.66
C GLN A 274 5.43 12.59 -5.23
N LEU A 275 4.99 13.73 -4.69
CA LEU A 275 5.44 15.07 -5.06
C LEU A 275 6.59 15.51 -4.15
N PHE A 276 7.65 16.04 -4.75
CA PHE A 276 8.77 16.64 -4.04
C PHE A 276 8.88 18.12 -4.40
N LEU A 277 9.07 18.96 -3.37
CA LEU A 277 9.31 20.40 -3.49
C LEU A 277 10.65 20.71 -2.83
N ASN A 278 11.53 21.40 -3.55
CA ASN A 278 12.86 21.81 -3.05
C ASN A 278 13.73 20.66 -2.51
N GLY A 279 13.54 19.45 -3.05
CA GLY A 279 14.28 18.24 -2.65
C GLY A 279 13.59 17.41 -1.58
N GLU A 280 12.57 17.94 -0.91
CA GLU A 280 11.86 17.26 0.19
C GLU A 280 10.50 16.70 -0.27
N PRO A 281 10.04 15.56 0.30
CA PRO A 281 8.71 15.03 0.01
C PRO A 281 7.64 16.00 0.56
N ALA A 282 6.77 16.48 -0.33
CA ALA A 282 5.71 17.43 0.02
C ALA A 282 4.38 16.72 0.30
N THR A 283 3.97 15.82 -0.61
CA THR A 283 2.72 15.06 -0.46
C THR A 283 2.70 13.82 -1.36
N THR A 284 1.75 12.93 -1.13
CA THR A 284 1.40 11.86 -2.07
C THR A 284 0.04 12.15 -2.68
N ILE A 285 0.02 12.34 -3.99
CA ILE A 285 -1.18 12.52 -4.79
C ILE A 285 -1.76 11.13 -5.05
N VAL A 286 -2.95 10.87 -4.52
CA VAL A 286 -3.64 9.59 -4.72
C VAL A 286 -4.87 9.81 -5.60
N TRP A 287 -4.91 9.09 -6.70
CA TRP A 287 -6.05 9.00 -7.59
C TRP A 287 -6.97 7.87 -7.16
N GLY A 288 -8.25 8.16 -7.18
CA GLY A 288 -9.31 7.22 -6.88
C GLY A 288 -9.45 6.03 -7.81
N ALA A 289 -10.66 5.45 -7.86
CA ALA A 289 -10.96 4.26 -8.66
C ALA A 289 -10.63 4.47 -10.16
N THR A 290 -10.78 5.69 -10.66
CA THR A 290 -10.52 6.06 -12.05
C THR A 290 -9.49 7.20 -12.15
N PRO A 291 -8.19 6.88 -12.26
CA PRO A 291 -7.15 7.87 -12.48
C PRO A 291 -7.28 8.52 -13.87
N PRO A 292 -6.72 9.73 -14.07
CA PRO A 292 -6.80 10.42 -15.36
C PRO A 292 -6.24 9.56 -16.49
N ALA A 293 -7.05 9.33 -17.53
CA ALA A 293 -6.58 8.69 -18.75
C ALA A 293 -5.63 9.66 -19.49
N GLY A 294 -4.35 9.32 -19.56
CA GLY A 294 -3.35 10.11 -20.28
C GLY A 294 -2.70 11.19 -19.43
N THR A 295 -3.18 12.44 -19.50
CA THR A 295 -2.53 13.54 -18.77
C THR A 295 -3.17 13.71 -17.39
N ALA A 296 -2.35 13.70 -16.34
CA ALA A 296 -2.73 14.06 -14.99
C ALA A 296 -2.46 15.56 -14.71
N THR A 297 -3.34 16.18 -13.93
CA THR A 297 -3.23 17.57 -13.50
C THR A 297 -3.47 17.67 -12.00
N TYR A 298 -2.61 18.38 -11.27
CA TYR A 298 -2.76 18.60 -9.83
C TYR A 298 -2.47 20.05 -9.46
N HIS A 299 -3.27 20.62 -8.57
CA HIS A 299 -3.09 21.99 -8.08
C HIS A 299 -2.91 21.98 -6.57
N PHE A 300 -1.94 22.73 -6.08
CA PHE A 300 -1.73 22.99 -4.66
C PHE A 300 -1.41 24.46 -4.42
N THR A 301 -1.71 24.92 -3.21
CA THR A 301 -1.48 26.30 -2.78
C THR A 301 -0.07 26.46 -2.20
N VAL A 302 0.45 27.68 -2.24
CA VAL A 302 1.78 28.02 -1.72
C VAL A 302 1.71 29.30 -0.89
N GLY A 303 2.35 29.29 0.29
CA GLY A 303 2.32 30.39 1.25
C GLY A 303 3.42 31.44 1.06
N GLU A 304 4.58 31.03 0.53
CA GLU A 304 5.77 31.90 0.46
C GLU A 304 5.58 33.14 -0.42
N PRO A 305 6.33 34.24 -0.22
CA PRO A 305 6.19 35.51 -0.95
C PRO A 305 6.28 35.41 -2.48
N PRO A 306 5.73 36.39 -3.24
CA PRO A 306 5.90 36.45 -4.69
C PRO A 306 7.39 36.49 -5.07
N GLY A 307 7.75 35.86 -6.17
CA GLY A 307 9.15 35.68 -6.58
C GLY A 307 9.82 34.45 -5.98
N THR A 308 9.15 33.70 -5.10
CA THR A 308 9.71 32.45 -4.55
C THR A 308 9.85 31.42 -5.66
N ARG A 309 11.06 30.86 -5.76
CA ARG A 309 11.41 29.80 -6.71
C ARG A 309 11.22 28.43 -6.06
N TYR A 310 10.48 27.54 -6.73
CA TYR A 310 10.29 26.15 -6.33
C TYR A 310 10.95 25.21 -7.36
N SER A 311 11.68 24.20 -6.89
CA SER A 311 12.06 23.05 -7.71
C SER A 311 11.12 21.87 -7.45
N ILE A 312 10.64 21.24 -8.51
CA ILE A 312 9.56 20.25 -8.46
C ILE A 312 9.97 19.00 -9.24
N LYS A 313 9.80 17.83 -8.61
CA LYS A 313 9.85 16.51 -9.25
C LYS A 313 8.72 15.65 -8.68
N LEU A 314 8.33 14.63 -9.43
CA LEU A 314 7.40 13.62 -8.93
C LEU A 314 7.77 12.23 -9.44
N ARG A 315 7.34 11.19 -8.72
CA ARG A 315 7.52 9.78 -9.09
C ARG A 315 6.25 8.99 -8.88
N ALA A 316 6.06 7.93 -9.67
CA ALA A 316 4.87 7.09 -9.65
C ALA A 316 5.03 5.88 -8.72
N LYS A 317 3.96 5.48 -8.02
CA LYS A 317 3.89 4.17 -7.38
C LYS A 317 3.49 3.14 -8.42
N LEU A 318 4.33 2.12 -8.59
CA LEU A 318 4.16 1.10 -9.62
C LEU A 318 3.32 -0.08 -9.12
N PRO A 319 2.81 -0.95 -10.01
CA PRO A 319 1.95 -2.09 -9.63
C PRO A 319 2.58 -3.08 -8.63
N ASP A 320 3.91 -3.22 -8.66
CA ASP A 320 4.66 -4.03 -7.71
C ASP A 320 4.77 -3.39 -6.31
N GLY A 321 4.30 -2.15 -6.17
CA GLY A 321 4.37 -1.36 -4.94
C GLY A 321 5.71 -0.66 -4.72
N LYS A 322 6.66 -0.72 -5.64
CA LYS A 322 7.89 0.10 -5.57
C LYS A 322 7.62 1.49 -6.17
N TRP A 323 8.37 2.48 -5.72
CA TRP A 323 8.36 3.81 -6.35
C TRP A 323 9.25 3.76 -7.59
N GLY A 324 8.75 4.26 -8.71
CA GLY A 324 9.53 4.43 -9.94
C GLY A 324 10.49 5.62 -9.88
N ASP A 325 11.15 5.85 -11.00
CA ASP A 325 12.08 6.96 -11.16
C ASP A 325 11.39 8.33 -11.04
N PHE A 326 12.20 9.35 -10.74
CA PHE A 326 11.74 10.73 -10.73
C PHE A 326 11.57 11.28 -12.15
N SER A 327 10.54 12.09 -12.34
CA SER A 327 10.42 12.96 -13.50
C SER A 327 11.62 13.91 -13.59
N ALA A 328 11.82 14.48 -14.78
CA ALA A 328 12.73 15.62 -14.94
C ALA A 328 12.32 16.76 -13.99
N GLN A 329 13.32 17.44 -13.41
CA GLN A 329 13.08 18.60 -12.53
C GLN A 329 12.45 19.73 -13.31
N ARG A 330 11.47 20.40 -12.69
CA ARG A 330 10.95 21.68 -13.16
C ARG A 330 11.15 22.75 -12.10
N THR A 331 11.36 23.97 -12.57
CA THR A 331 11.46 25.14 -11.72
C THR A 331 10.34 26.10 -12.07
N VAL A 332 9.65 26.61 -11.06
CA VAL A 332 8.58 27.60 -11.22
C VAL A 332 8.79 28.72 -10.21
N VAL A 333 8.49 29.95 -10.63
CA VAL A 333 8.53 31.13 -9.77
C VAL A 333 7.10 31.61 -9.57
N THR A 334 6.67 31.74 -8.33
CA THR A 334 5.32 32.24 -8.02
C THR A 334 5.27 33.74 -8.29
N ARG A 335 4.13 34.21 -8.80
CA ARG A 335 3.86 35.64 -9.01
C ARG A 335 2.71 36.07 -8.12
#